data_AF-A0A968E1B6-F1
#
_entry.id   AF-A0A968E1B6-F1
#
_cell.length_a   1.000
_cell.length_b   1.000
_cell.length_c   1.000
_cell.angle_alpha   90.00
_cell.angle_beta   90.00
_cell.angle_gamma   90.00
#
_symmetry.space_group_name_H-M   'P 1'
#
loop_
_entity.id
_entity.type
_entity.pdbx_description
1 polymer ?
#
loop_
_entity_poly.entity_id
_entity_poly.type
_entity_poly.pdbx_seq_one_letter_code
_entity_poly.pdbx_strand_id
1 'polypeptide(L)'
;YWATLSLNIPDFTRYARSQKEQMLGQGIGLLTTMPLFAFIGVAVTSATLILYGEAIWNPIDLLEKITRGYQSPLLGLLSMIVLIVATLSTNIAANVVAPANSISNLK
;
A
#
# COMPACT_ATOMS: atom_id res chain seq x y z
N TYR A 1 8.88 3.70 -9.89
CA TYR A 1 7.60 3.29 -9.27
C TYR A 1 6.63 4.47 -9.13
N TRP A 2 7.01 5.60 -8.53
CA TRP A 2 6.10 6.73 -8.30
C TRP A 2 5.65 7.54 -9.51
N ALA A 3 6.34 7.43 -10.65
CA ALA A 3 6.05 8.26 -11.82
C ALA A 3 4.60 8.14 -12.30
N THR A 4 4.01 6.94 -12.28
CA THR A 4 2.61 6.72 -12.68
C THR A 4 1.62 7.30 -11.67
N LEU A 5 1.91 7.17 -10.37
CA LEU A 5 1.13 7.83 -9.34
C LEU A 5 1.23 9.36 -9.47
N SER A 6 2.41 9.91 -9.74
CA SER A 6 2.58 11.35 -9.91
C SER A 6 1.73 11.94 -11.03
N LEU A 7 1.47 11.15 -12.09
CA LEU A 7 0.56 11.54 -13.18
C LEU A 7 -0.91 11.58 -12.75
N ASN A 8 -1.32 10.81 -11.74
CA ASN A 8 -2.71 10.73 -11.25
C ASN A 8 -3.01 11.67 -10.07
N ILE A 9 -1.99 12.28 -9.45
CA ILE A 9 -2.19 13.22 -8.33
C ILE A 9 -3.21 14.33 -8.68
N PRO A 10 -3.15 14.97 -9.87
CA PRO A 10 -4.13 15.98 -10.28
C PRO A 10 -5.58 15.48 -10.31
N ASP A 11 -5.82 14.18 -10.55
CA ASP A 11 -7.17 13.59 -10.57
C ASP A 11 -7.86 13.66 -9.21
N PHE A 12 -7.08 13.58 -8.13
CA PHE A 12 -7.58 13.70 -6.76
C PHE A 12 -7.54 15.15 -6.28
N THR A 13 -6.46 15.87 -6.58
CA THR A 13 -6.26 17.20 -6.02
C THR A 13 -7.11 18.27 -6.68
N ARG A 14 -7.71 18.01 -7.85
CA ARG A 14 -8.71 18.91 -8.46
C ARG A 14 -9.94 19.15 -7.57
N TYR A 15 -10.19 18.28 -6.60
CA TYR A 15 -11.27 18.40 -5.62
C TYR A 15 -10.84 19.14 -4.33
N ALA A 16 -9.56 19.53 -4.21
CA ALA A 16 -9.08 20.31 -3.07
C ALA A 16 -9.63 21.74 -3.12
N ARG A 17 -9.91 22.35 -1.95
CA ARG A 17 -10.50 23.70 -1.89
C ARG A 17 -9.48 24.80 -2.18
N SER A 18 -8.19 24.51 -1.98
CA SER A 18 -7.09 25.45 -2.27
C SER A 18 -5.76 24.73 -2.50
N GLN A 19 -4.81 25.42 -3.15
CA GLN A 19 -3.44 24.93 -3.34
C GLN A 19 -2.74 24.64 -2.01
N LYS A 20 -3.02 25.44 -0.97
CA LYS A 20 -2.45 25.23 0.36
C LYS A 20 -2.94 23.90 0.96
N GLU A 21 -4.23 23.60 0.83
CA GLU A 21 -4.80 22.32 1.28
C GLU A 21 -4.22 21.14 0.49
N GLN A 22 -4.05 21.28 -0.82
CA GLN A 22 -3.38 20.27 -1.65
C GLN A 22 -1.96 19.98 -1.16
N MET A 23 -1.14 21.03 -0.99
CA MET A 23 0.25 20.89 -0.55
C MET A 23 0.35 20.27 0.83
N LEU A 24 -0.50 20.71 1.76
CA LEU A 24 -0.51 20.17 3.12
C LEU A 24 -0.98 18.72 3.15
N GLY A 25 -2.05 18.39 2.42
CA GLY A 25 -2.58 17.03 2.33
C GLY A 25 -1.57 16.05 1.74
N GLN A 26 -0.91 16.43 0.64
CA GLN A 26 0.14 15.60 0.04
C GLN A 26 1.39 15.52 0.92
N GLY A 27 1.81 16.65 1.51
CA GLY A 27 2.95 16.68 2.41
C GLY A 27 2.76 15.74 3.59
N ILE A 28 1.65 15.90 4.33
CA ILE A 28 1.34 15.02 5.46
C ILE A 28 1.16 13.59 4.98
N GLY A 29 0.36 13.35 3.93
CA GLY A 29 0.09 12.00 3.43
C GLY A 29 1.38 11.26 3.05
N LEU A 30 2.18 11.83 2.17
CA LEU A 30 3.39 11.18 1.64
C LEU A 30 4.51 11.10 2.68
N LEU A 31 4.81 12.18 3.41
CA LEU A 31 5.91 12.18 4.35
C LEU A 31 5.63 11.37 5.62
N THR A 32 4.37 11.14 6.00
CA THR A 32 4.07 10.32 7.19
C THR A 32 3.92 8.85 6.83
N THR A 33 3.16 8.54 5.78
CA THR A 33 2.85 7.13 5.47
C THR A 33 4.03 6.39 4.86
N MET A 34 4.82 7.03 3.98
CA MET A 34 5.92 6.34 3.29
C MET A 34 7.02 5.88 4.25
N PRO A 35 7.57 6.75 5.14
CA PRO A 35 8.56 6.31 6.11
C PRO A 35 7.99 5.30 7.11
N LEU A 36 6.72 5.43 7.48
CA LEU A 36 6.05 4.49 8.39
C LEU A 36 5.99 3.08 7.78
N PHE A 37 5.49 2.95 6.55
CA PHE A 37 5.43 1.64 5.89
C PHE A 37 6.82 1.07 5.59
N ALA A 38 7.78 1.90 5.20
CA ALA A 38 9.17 1.48 5.02
C ALA A 38 9.77 0.97 6.33
N PHE A 39 9.55 1.68 7.44
CA PHE A 39 9.99 1.26 8.77
C PHE A 39 9.35 -0.06 9.18
N ILE A 40 8.03 -0.22 9.02
CA ILE A 40 7.33 -1.47 9.32
C ILE A 40 7.92 -2.63 8.51
N GLY A 41 8.14 -2.44 7.21
CA GLY A 41 8.74 -3.46 6.35
C GLY A 41 10.12 -3.90 6.85
N VAL A 42 11.01 -2.93 7.11
CA VAL A 42 12.36 -3.21 7.62
C VAL A 42 12.30 -3.87 9.00
N ALA A 43 11.47 -3.37 9.91
CA ALA A 43 11.35 -3.90 11.27
C ALA A 43 10.82 -5.34 11.27
N VAL A 44 9.76 -5.62 10.49
CA VAL A 44 9.19 -6.96 10.37
C VAL A 44 10.17 -7.92 9.72
N THR A 45 10.77 -7.56 8.58
CA THR A 45 11.78 -8.40 7.92
C THR A 45 13.00 -8.64 8.82
N SER A 46 13.44 -7.64 9.59
CA SER A 46 14.52 -7.83 10.58
C SER A 46 14.13 -8.80 11.68
N ALA A 47 12.88 -8.76 12.16
CA ALA A 47 12.38 -9.72 13.15
C ALA A 47 12.36 -11.16 12.58
N THR A 48 12.09 -11.33 11.28
CA THR A 48 12.11 -12.66 10.66
C THR A 48 13.48 -13.34 10.67
N LEU A 49 14.58 -12.57 10.63
CA LEU A 49 15.93 -13.12 10.79
C LEU A 49 16.11 -13.79 12.16
N ILE A 50 15.55 -13.18 13.21
CA ILE A 50 15.64 -13.71 14.57
C ILE A 50 14.70 -14.92 14.76
N LEU A 51 13.49 -14.85 14.19
CA LEU A 51 12.47 -15.89 14.38
C LEU A 51 12.67 -17.13 13.49
N TYR A 52 13.16 -16.94 12.26
CA TYR A 52 13.19 -17.97 11.23
C TYR A 52 14.59 -18.20 10.63
N GLY A 53 15.59 -17.43 11.04
CA GLY A 53 16.97 -17.55 10.54
C GLY A 53 17.19 -16.99 9.13
N GLU A 54 16.16 -16.40 8.51
CA GLU A 54 16.24 -15.82 7.17
C GLU A 54 15.39 -14.55 7.09
N ALA A 55 15.80 -13.62 6.20
CA ALA A 55 15.08 -12.37 5.97
C ALA A 55 13.92 -12.61 5.00
N ILE A 56 12.71 -12.70 5.53
CA ILE A 56 11.48 -12.84 4.75
C ILE A 56 10.90 -11.45 4.50
N TRP A 57 11.03 -10.98 3.27
CA TRP A 57 10.53 -9.68 2.83
C TRP A 57 9.16 -9.78 2.13
N ASN A 58 8.83 -10.95 1.57
CA ASN A 58 7.54 -11.19 0.95
C ASN A 58 6.48 -11.43 2.04
N PRO A 59 5.44 -10.59 2.14
CA PRO A 59 4.42 -10.72 3.18
C PRO A 59 3.59 -11.99 3.05
N ILE A 60 3.44 -12.55 1.84
CA ILE A 60 2.68 -13.78 1.62
C ILE A 60 3.44 -14.97 2.24
N ASP A 61 4.74 -15.08 1.97
CA ASP A 61 5.58 -16.16 2.49
C ASP A 61 5.67 -16.08 4.02
N LEU A 62 5.76 -14.85 4.57
CA LEU A 62 5.75 -14.63 6.01
C LEU A 62 4.42 -15.08 6.65
N LEU A 63 3.29 -14.71 6.05
CA LEU A 63 1.97 -15.11 6.54
C LEU A 63 1.75 -16.62 6.45
N GLU A 64 2.26 -17.29 5.41
CA GLU A 64 2.23 -18.74 5.32
C GLU A 64 2.98 -19.39 6.50
N LYS A 65 4.19 -18.90 6.80
CA LYS A 65 4.98 -19.40 7.93
C LYS A 65 4.32 -19.13 9.28
N ILE A 66 3.79 -17.93 9.50
CA ILE A 66 3.06 -17.58 10.73
C ILE A 66 1.83 -18.48 10.88
N THR A 67 1.03 -18.62 9.82
CA THR A 67 -0.20 -19.43 9.84
C THR A 67 0.08 -20.89 10.17
N ARG A 68 1.13 -21.47 9.58
CA ARG A 68 1.59 -22.84 9.88
C ARG A 68 2.11 -22.96 11.32
N GLY A 69 2.89 -21.99 11.78
CA GLY A 69 3.46 -21.96 13.13
C GLY A 69 2.40 -21.90 14.23
N TYR A 70 1.36 -21.10 14.04
CA TYR A 70 0.23 -20.99 14.98
C TYR A 70 -0.87 -22.05 14.74
N GLN A 71 -0.74 -22.89 13.70
CA GLN A 71 -1.75 -23.89 13.30
C GLN A 71 -3.18 -23.33 13.23
N SER A 72 -3.33 -22.08 12.78
CA SER A 72 -4.60 -21.35 12.81
C SER A 72 -5.05 -20.96 11.40
N PRO A 73 -5.90 -21.78 10.74
CA PRO A 73 -6.43 -21.47 9.41
C PRO A 73 -7.20 -20.15 9.36
N LEU A 74 -7.85 -19.77 10.46
CA LEU A 74 -8.58 -18.50 10.56
C LEU A 74 -7.64 -17.29 10.45
N LEU A 75 -6.48 -17.35 11.11
CA LEU A 75 -5.46 -16.29 11.01
C LEU A 75 -4.99 -16.13 9.56
N GLY A 76 -4.73 -17.24 8.88
CA GLY A 76 -4.35 -17.24 7.47
C GLY A 76 -5.42 -16.63 6.57
N LEU A 77 -6.67 -17.05 6.74
CA LEU A 77 -7.81 -16.54 5.97
C LEU A 77 -7.99 -15.03 6.13
N LEU A 78 -8.03 -14.54 7.38
CA LEU A 78 -8.20 -13.12 7.66
C LEU A 78 -7.05 -12.28 7.10
N SER A 79 -5.82 -12.76 7.24
CA SER A 79 -4.64 -12.06 6.74
C SER A 79 -4.63 -11.97 5.20
N MET A 80 -5.05 -13.04 4.52
CA MET A 80 -5.17 -13.04 3.05
C MET A 80 -6.28 -12.09 2.56
N ILE A 81 -7.43 -12.05 3.24
CA ILE A 81 -8.50 -11.11 2.89
C ILE A 81 -8.00 -9.66 3.00
N VAL A 82 -7.28 -9.34 4.09
CA VAL A 82 -6.68 -8.01 4.28
C VAL A 82 -5.68 -7.71 3.16
N LEU A 83 -4.80 -8.65 2.80
CA LEU A 83 -3.86 -8.47 1.70
C LEU A 83 -4.53 -8.24 0.35
N ILE A 84 -5.61 -8.96 0.04
CA ILE A 84 -6.39 -8.78 -1.17
C ILE A 84 -6.97 -7.37 -1.21
N VAL A 85 -7.61 -6.92 -0.12
CA VAL A 85 -8.20 -5.59 -0.03
C VAL A 85 -7.12 -4.51 -0.17
N ALA A 86 -5.98 -4.66 0.50
CA ALA A 86 -4.86 -3.73 0.39
C ALA A 86 -4.30 -3.65 -1.04
N THR A 87 -4.16 -4.80 -1.70
CA THR A 87 -3.66 -4.87 -3.08
C THR A 87 -4.64 -4.22 -4.06
N LEU A 88 -5.93 -4.54 -3.95
CA LEU A 88 -6.95 -3.99 -4.83
C LEU A 88 -7.11 -2.49 -4.64
N SER A 89 -7.25 -2.01 -3.39
CA SER A 89 -7.44 -0.59 -3.10
C SER A 89 -6.27 0.26 -3.61
N THR A 90 -5.03 -0.19 -3.40
CA THR A 90 -3.83 0.52 -3.86
C THR A 90 -3.76 0.53 -5.39
N ASN A 91 -4.02 -0.59 -6.06
CA ASN A 91 -3.97 -0.66 -7.51
C ASN A 91 -5.07 0.16 -8.19
N ILE A 92 -6.28 0.19 -7.62
CA ILE A 92 -7.38 1.02 -8.13
C ILE A 92 -6.99 2.49 -8.05
N ALA A 93 -6.54 2.95 -6.89
CA ALA A 93 -6.13 4.34 -6.69
C ALA A 93 -4.94 4.73 -7.59
N ALA A 94 -3.93 3.85 -7.72
CA ALA A 94 -2.71 4.15 -8.45
C ALA A 94 -2.85 4.04 -9.97
N ASN A 95 -3.57 3.03 -10.46
CA ASN A 95 -3.49 2.63 -11.88
C ASN A 95 -4.84 2.69 -12.62
N VAL A 96 -5.98 2.78 -11.94
CA VAL A 96 -7.31 2.75 -12.60
C VAL A 96 -7.93 4.15 -12.73
N VAL A 97 -7.71 5.04 -11.77
CA VAL A 97 -8.36 6.37 -11.76
C VAL A 97 -7.96 7.25 -12.95
N ALA A 98 -6.66 7.35 -13.24
CA ALA A 98 -6.16 8.18 -14.35
C ALA A 98 -6.70 7.79 -15.74
N PRO A 99 -6.65 6.51 -16.17
CA PRO A 99 -7.23 6.12 -17.45
C PRO A 99 -8.77 6.26 -17.46
N ALA A 100 -9.45 5.99 -16.34
CA ALA A 100 -10.90 6.17 -16.27
C ALA A 100 -11.30 7.64 -16.49
N ASN A 101 -10.65 8.58 -15.83
CA ASN A 101 -10.87 10.02 -16.04
C ASN A 101 -10.51 10.46 -17.46
N SER A 102 -9.45 9.88 -18.05
CA SER A 102 -9.06 10.19 -19.42
C SER A 102 -10.14 9.78 -20.42
N ILE A 103 -10.67 8.55 -20.29
CA ILE A 103 -11.74 8.04 -21.16
C ILE A 103 -13.04 8.84 -21.00
N SER A 104 -13.44 9.16 -19.77
CA SER A 104 -14.67 9.94 -19.53
C SER A 104 -14.64 11.35 -20.11
N ASN A 105 -13.44 11.91 -20.38
CA ASN A 105 -13.26 13.23 -20.96
C ASN A 105 -13.03 13.21 -22.48
N LEU A 106 -12.98 12.02 -23.11
CA LEU A 106 -12.99 11.90 -24.57
C LEU A 106 -14.44 12.07 -25.05
N LYS A 107 -14.73 13.24 -25.63
CA LYS A 107 -15.90 13.46 -26.48
C LYS A 107 -15.64 12.93 -27.88
#